data_AF-F3QNS2-F1
#
_entry.id   AF-F3QNS2-F1
#
_cell.length_a   1.000
_cell.length_b   1.000
_cell.length_c   1.000
_cell.angle_alpha   90.00
_cell.angle_beta   90.00
_cell.angle_gamma   90.00
#
_symmetry.space_group_name_H-M   'P 1'
#
loop_
_entity.id
_entity.type
_entity.pdbx_description
1 polymer ?
#
loop_
_entity_poly.entity_id
_entity_poly.type
_entity_poly.pdbx_seq_one_letter_code
_entity_poly.pdbx_strand_id
1 'polypeptide(L)'
;MRARKNKIQKKNFSISKYLAFTLMLFSLSLSSGNASATTLEDIEKFNKDQFMDYVRMLDNVETNQTNCDMLHGVQSRLSSKEFDLQLKDQLSVPEQLLITEKVRDYRLRCENFWKNYYESKKK
;
A
#
# COMPACT_ATOMS: atom_id res chain seq x y z
N MET A 1 -45.54 -14.71 -41.24
CA MET A 1 -45.59 -14.17 -39.86
C MET A 1 -44.17 -13.91 -39.35
N ARG A 2 -44.07 -13.05 -38.35
CA ARG A 2 -42.97 -12.10 -38.10
C ARG A 2 -41.75 -12.73 -37.42
N ALA A 3 -40.55 -12.42 -37.93
CA ALA A 3 -39.26 -12.77 -37.35
C ALA A 3 -39.10 -12.20 -35.93
N ARG A 4 -38.53 -12.97 -34.99
CA ARG A 4 -38.00 -12.44 -33.73
C ARG A 4 -36.50 -12.70 -33.65
N LYS A 5 -35.81 -11.56 -33.50
CA LYS A 5 -34.39 -11.30 -33.62
C LYS A 5 -33.59 -11.90 -32.46
N ASN A 6 -32.36 -12.28 -32.80
CA ASN A 6 -31.17 -12.39 -31.96
C ASN A 6 -31.13 -11.41 -30.77
N LYS A 7 -30.72 -11.91 -29.61
CA LYS A 7 -29.87 -11.14 -28.68
C LYS A 7 -28.95 -12.07 -27.90
N ILE A 8 -27.86 -12.44 -28.56
CA ILE A 8 -26.59 -12.74 -27.90
C ILE A 8 -26.27 -11.49 -27.08
N GLN A 9 -26.41 -11.56 -25.75
CA GLN A 9 -25.88 -10.53 -24.88
C GLN A 9 -24.35 -10.66 -24.88
N LYS A 10 -23.72 -9.99 -25.85
CA LYS A 10 -22.35 -9.50 -25.72
C LYS A 10 -22.30 -8.63 -24.47
N LYS A 11 -21.84 -9.19 -23.35
CA LYS A 11 -21.47 -8.42 -22.17
C LYS A 11 -20.10 -7.80 -22.43
N ASN A 12 -20.06 -6.82 -23.33
CA ASN A 12 -18.89 -5.98 -23.50
C ASN A 12 -18.93 -4.86 -22.46
N PHE A 13 -17.73 -4.54 -21.99
CA PHE A 13 -17.31 -3.22 -21.55
C PHE A 13 -17.52 -2.87 -20.07
N SER A 14 -16.60 -3.35 -19.21
CA SER A 14 -15.95 -2.47 -18.23
C SER A 14 -14.65 -3.05 -17.66
N ILE A 15 -13.78 -3.64 -18.51
CA ILE A 15 -12.41 -4.01 -18.09
C ILE A 15 -11.41 -2.86 -18.35
N SER A 16 -11.81 -1.86 -19.16
CA SER A 16 -10.88 -0.81 -19.62
C SER A 16 -10.64 0.35 -18.66
N LYS A 17 -11.38 0.46 -17.53
CA LYS A 17 -11.17 1.56 -16.57
C LYS A 17 -10.22 1.21 -15.43
N TYR A 18 -10.25 -0.04 -14.94
CA TYR A 18 -9.35 -0.47 -13.87
C TYR A 18 -7.95 -0.83 -14.40
N LEU A 19 -7.86 -1.40 -15.60
CA LEU A 19 -6.57 -1.75 -16.21
C LEU A 19 -5.75 -0.52 -16.65
N ALA A 20 -6.43 0.58 -16.98
CA ALA A 20 -5.78 1.82 -17.39
C ALA A 20 -5.13 2.56 -16.20
N PHE A 21 -5.70 2.45 -14.99
CA PHE A 21 -5.14 3.08 -13.80
C PHE A 21 -3.84 2.39 -13.36
N THR A 22 -3.77 1.05 -13.47
CA THR A 22 -2.55 0.28 -13.20
C THR A 22 -1.47 0.47 -14.27
N LEU A 23 -1.83 0.66 -15.54
CA LEU A 23 -0.86 0.85 -16.63
C LEU A 23 -0.32 2.30 -16.73
N MET A 24 -1.11 3.32 -16.36
CA MET A 24 -0.61 4.70 -16.33
C MET A 24 0.40 4.94 -15.20
N LEU A 25 0.31 4.19 -14.10
CA LEU A 25 1.28 4.25 -13.00
C LEU A 25 2.66 3.68 -13.37
N PHE A 26 2.73 2.73 -14.32
CA PHE A 26 4.00 2.15 -14.76
C PHE A 26 4.69 2.92 -15.89
N SER A 27 3.94 3.70 -16.67
CA SER A 27 4.47 4.33 -17.90
C SER A 27 5.18 5.68 -17.66
N LEU A 28 5.14 6.21 -16.44
CA LEU A 28 5.86 7.44 -16.06
C LEU A 28 7.17 7.19 -15.30
N SER A 29 7.52 5.94 -15.02
CA SER A 29 8.65 5.58 -14.16
C SER A 29 10.00 5.46 -14.88
N LEU A 30 10.25 6.23 -15.94
CA LEU A 30 11.57 6.26 -16.62
C LEU A 30 12.31 7.60 -16.52
N SER A 31 11.87 8.52 -15.67
CA SER A 31 12.61 9.75 -15.40
C SER A 31 12.49 10.12 -13.94
N SER A 32 13.60 9.96 -13.21
CA SER A 32 13.86 10.44 -11.85
C SER A 32 12.92 9.93 -10.74
N GLY A 33 13.54 9.37 -9.70
CA GLY A 33 12.86 8.81 -8.54
C GLY A 33 11.81 9.75 -7.97
N ASN A 34 10.57 9.27 -7.95
CA ASN A 34 9.47 9.69 -7.10
C ASN A 34 8.48 8.52 -7.14
N ALA A 35 8.78 7.47 -6.36
CA ALA A 35 7.75 6.52 -5.98
C ALA A 35 6.60 7.35 -5.39
N SER A 36 5.41 7.25 -5.98
CA SER A 36 4.20 7.96 -5.54
C SER A 36 4.17 7.97 -4.01
N ALA A 37 4.39 9.15 -3.42
CA ALA A 37 4.50 9.29 -1.97
C ALA A 37 3.16 8.83 -1.37
N THR A 38 3.16 7.60 -0.83
CA THR A 38 1.96 7.01 -0.22
C THR A 38 1.65 7.83 1.02
N THR A 39 0.54 8.56 1.04
CA THR A 39 0.21 9.42 2.18
C THR A 39 -0.39 8.61 3.32
N LEU A 40 -0.41 9.18 4.53
CA LEU A 40 -1.11 8.62 5.67
C LEU A 40 -2.59 8.31 5.35
N GLU A 41 -3.25 9.27 4.70
CA GLU A 41 -4.67 9.16 4.34
C GLU A 41 -4.92 8.06 3.31
N ASP A 42 -3.96 7.81 2.41
CA ASP A 42 -4.04 6.70 1.46
C ASP A 42 -3.98 5.35 2.18
N ILE A 43 -3.04 5.19 3.12
CA ILE A 43 -2.87 3.94 3.90
C ILE A 43 -4.14 3.60 4.68
N GLU A 44 -4.81 4.61 5.24
CA GLU A 44 -6.06 4.45 5.97
C GLU A 44 -7.24 4.02 5.10
N LYS A 45 -7.17 4.24 3.78
CA LYS A 45 -8.21 3.86 2.83
C LYS A 45 -7.89 2.58 2.06
N PHE A 46 -6.73 1.97 2.28
CA PHE A 46 -6.36 0.73 1.62
C PHE A 46 -7.32 -0.41 1.96
N ASN A 47 -7.73 -1.11 0.91
CA ASN A 47 -8.32 -2.44 1.05
C ASN A 47 -7.24 -3.47 1.43
N LYS A 48 -7.65 -4.73 1.66
CA LYS A 48 -6.75 -5.79 2.12
C LYS A 48 -5.52 -5.95 1.20
N ASP A 49 -5.74 -6.10 -0.09
CA ASP A 49 -4.68 -6.40 -1.04
C ASP A 49 -3.69 -5.23 -1.15
N GLN A 50 -4.21 -4.01 -1.24
CA GLN A 50 -3.39 -2.79 -1.25
C GLN A 50 -2.55 -2.66 0.02
N PHE A 51 -3.15 -2.95 1.18
CA PHE A 51 -2.43 -2.91 2.45
C PHE A 51 -1.34 -3.97 2.53
N MET A 52 -1.61 -5.20 2.08
CA MET A 52 -0.63 -6.28 2.05
C MET A 52 0.51 -6.02 1.07
N ASP A 53 0.23 -5.44 -0.10
CA ASP A 53 1.28 -5.04 -1.04
C ASP A 53 2.15 -3.94 -0.46
N TYR A 54 1.56 -2.95 0.19
CA TYR A 54 2.30 -1.92 0.90
C TYR A 54 3.19 -2.49 2.01
N VAL A 55 2.67 -3.42 2.83
CA VAL A 55 3.43 -4.13 3.87
C VAL A 55 4.62 -4.90 3.30
N ARG A 56 4.46 -5.57 2.16
CA ARG A 56 5.57 -6.29 1.48
C ARG A 56 6.62 -5.33 0.94
N MET A 57 6.23 -4.15 0.50
CA MET A 57 7.18 -3.14 0.00
C MET A 57 8.03 -2.53 1.11
N LEU A 58 7.61 -2.61 2.38
CA LEU A 58 8.32 -1.96 3.49
C LEU A 58 9.81 -2.28 3.51
N ASP A 59 10.23 -3.51 3.24
CA ASP A 59 11.66 -3.91 3.19
C ASP A 59 12.51 -3.06 2.25
N ASN A 60 11.91 -2.60 1.14
CA ASN A 60 12.58 -1.89 0.08
C ASN A 60 12.39 -0.37 0.17
N VAL A 61 11.57 0.10 1.10
CA VAL A 61 11.40 1.55 1.34
C VAL A 61 12.73 2.11 1.88
N GLU A 62 13.20 3.16 1.23
CA GLU A 62 14.40 3.89 1.66
C GLU A 62 14.20 4.44 3.09
N THR A 63 15.20 4.24 3.95
CA THR A 63 15.17 4.75 5.32
C THR A 63 15.65 6.21 5.35
N ASN A 64 14.70 7.14 5.30
CA ASN A 64 14.94 8.58 5.44
C ASN A 64 13.86 9.21 6.36
N GLN A 65 13.99 10.50 6.67
CA GLN A 65 13.07 11.20 7.59
C GLN A 65 11.61 11.06 7.15
N THR A 66 11.27 11.45 5.92
CA THR A 66 9.90 11.43 5.40
C THR A 66 9.27 10.04 5.49
N ASN A 67 10.01 9.01 5.07
CA ASN A 67 9.50 7.64 5.07
C ASN A 67 9.36 7.11 6.50
N CYS A 68 10.30 7.42 7.39
CA CYS A 68 10.19 7.02 8.78
C CYS A 68 9.05 7.72 9.53
N ASP A 69 8.66 8.91 9.11
CA ASP A 69 7.44 9.55 9.62
C ASP A 69 6.18 8.80 9.15
N MET A 70 6.18 8.19 7.96
CA MET A 70 5.07 7.35 7.47
C MET A 70 4.87 6.06 8.28
N LEU A 71 5.87 5.58 9.01
CA LEU A 71 5.72 4.43 9.92
C LEU A 71 4.62 4.67 10.96
N HIS A 72 4.46 5.92 11.43
CA HIS A 72 3.36 6.28 12.32
C HIS A 72 2.00 6.00 11.68
N GLY A 73 1.89 6.18 10.37
CA GLY A 73 0.66 5.89 9.64
C GLY A 73 0.31 4.42 9.55
N VAL A 74 1.31 3.58 9.30
CA VAL A 74 1.13 2.13 9.33
C VAL A 74 0.65 1.67 10.71
N GLN A 75 1.27 2.19 11.76
CA GLN A 75 0.90 1.86 13.13
C GLN A 75 -0.48 2.38 13.51
N SER A 76 -0.82 3.60 13.07
CA SER A 76 -2.16 4.19 13.24
C SER A 76 -3.22 3.30 12.59
N ARG A 77 -3.01 2.90 11.32
CA ARG A 77 -3.91 2.00 10.59
C ARG A 77 -4.07 0.68 11.33
N LEU A 78 -2.97 0.02 11.74
CA LEU A 78 -3.04 -1.25 12.47
C LEU A 78 -3.76 -1.15 13.82
N SER A 79 -3.81 0.04 14.43
CA SER A 79 -4.50 0.30 15.70
C SER A 79 -5.92 0.84 15.51
N SER A 80 -6.33 1.11 14.26
CA SER A 80 -7.64 1.67 13.95
C SER A 80 -8.75 0.63 14.10
N LYS A 81 -9.92 1.07 14.56
CA LYS A 81 -11.12 0.20 14.61
C LYS A 81 -11.51 -0.25 13.20
N GLU A 82 -11.28 0.58 12.20
CA GLU A 82 -11.49 0.27 10.80
C GLU A 82 -10.61 -0.90 10.34
N PHE A 83 -9.36 -1.01 10.78
CA PHE A 83 -8.54 -2.17 10.46
C PHE A 83 -9.10 -3.45 11.09
N ASP A 84 -9.50 -3.40 12.36
CA ASP A 84 -10.15 -4.53 13.04
C ASP A 84 -11.44 -4.95 12.32
N LEU A 85 -12.30 -3.99 11.95
CA LEU A 85 -13.61 -4.25 11.34
C LEU A 85 -13.54 -4.59 9.84
N GLN A 86 -12.59 -4.02 9.11
CA GLN A 86 -12.54 -4.13 7.64
C GLN A 86 -11.54 -5.15 7.17
N LEU A 87 -10.39 -5.31 7.83
CA LEU A 87 -9.25 -6.04 7.28
C LEU A 87 -8.84 -7.25 8.10
N LYS A 88 -8.88 -7.16 9.43
CA LYS A 88 -8.35 -8.20 10.33
C LYS A 88 -9.01 -9.56 10.13
N ASP A 89 -10.33 -9.60 10.00
CA ASP A 89 -11.07 -10.84 9.76
C ASP A 89 -10.84 -11.42 8.35
N GLN A 90 -10.33 -10.62 7.42
CA GLN A 90 -9.96 -11.07 6.06
C GLN A 90 -8.51 -11.56 5.98
N LEU A 91 -7.69 -11.27 6.99
CA LEU A 91 -6.27 -11.65 7.03
C LEU A 91 -6.11 -13.06 7.59
N SER A 92 -5.49 -13.93 6.81
CA SER A 92 -5.05 -15.23 7.29
C SER A 92 -3.96 -15.08 8.36
N VAL A 93 -3.80 -16.09 9.22
CA VAL A 93 -2.75 -16.09 10.25
C VAL A 93 -1.35 -15.82 9.67
N PRO A 94 -0.93 -16.42 8.55
CA PRO A 94 0.36 -16.09 7.93
C PRO A 94 0.48 -14.62 7.50
N GLU A 95 -0.59 -14.01 7.00
CA GLU A 95 -0.57 -12.58 6.62
C GLU A 95 -0.43 -11.67 7.85
N GLN A 96 -1.10 -12.00 8.96
CA GLN A 96 -0.97 -11.25 10.22
C GLN A 96 0.46 -11.33 10.79
N LEU A 97 1.08 -12.51 10.71
CA LEU A 97 2.47 -12.70 11.11
C LEU A 97 3.42 -11.90 10.20
N LEU A 98 3.21 -11.93 8.90
CA LEU A 98 4.00 -11.16 7.93
C LEU A 98 3.91 -9.65 8.20
N ILE A 99 2.71 -9.12 8.45
CA ILE A 99 2.53 -7.71 8.83
C ILE A 99 3.37 -7.38 10.07
N THR A 100 3.28 -8.21 11.09
CA THR A 100 4.00 -8.00 12.36
C THR A 100 5.52 -7.95 12.13
N GLU A 101 6.05 -8.92 11.36
CA GLU A 101 7.47 -8.99 11.02
C GLU A 101 7.94 -7.76 10.24
N LYS A 102 7.27 -7.43 9.12
CA LYS A 102 7.67 -6.33 8.23
C LYS A 102 7.60 -4.97 8.92
N VAL A 103 6.56 -4.73 9.70
CA VAL A 103 6.40 -3.47 10.45
C VAL A 103 7.46 -3.35 11.55
N ARG A 104 7.78 -4.45 12.24
CA ARG A 104 8.85 -4.45 13.26
C ARG A 104 10.20 -4.16 12.63
N ASP A 105 10.54 -4.83 11.53
CA ASP A 105 11.84 -4.67 10.89
C ASP A 105 12.00 -3.27 10.30
N TYR A 106 10.92 -2.70 9.73
CA TYR A 106 10.92 -1.32 9.28
C TYR A 106 11.07 -0.32 10.43
N ARG A 107 10.40 -0.56 11.57
CA ARG A 107 10.59 0.25 12.79
C ARG A 107 12.04 0.28 13.25
N LEU A 108 12.69 -0.88 13.32
CA LEU A 108 14.09 -0.98 13.74
C LEU A 108 15.04 -0.18 12.82
N ARG A 109 14.81 -0.23 11.51
CA ARG A 109 15.57 0.59 10.55
C ARG A 109 15.38 2.09 10.81
N CYS A 110 14.14 2.52 11.07
CA CYS A 110 13.86 3.92 11.38
C CYS A 110 14.42 4.38 12.72
N GLU A 111 14.37 3.56 13.76
CA GLU A 111 15.02 3.84 15.05
C GLU A 111 16.53 4.05 14.89
N ASN A 112 17.19 3.19 14.12
CA ASN A 112 18.61 3.34 13.80
C ASN A 112 18.90 4.61 12.99
N PHE A 113 18.07 4.94 12.01
CA PHE A 113 18.19 6.19 11.26
C PHE A 113 18.10 7.41 12.18
N TRP A 114 17.09 7.47 13.04
CA TRP A 114 16.89 8.60 13.95
C TRP A 114 18.03 8.75 14.94
N LYS A 115 18.52 7.64 15.50
CA LYS A 115 19.70 7.65 16.37
C LYS A 115 20.90 8.30 15.68
N ASN A 116 21.23 7.84 14.47
CA ASN A 116 22.35 8.39 13.70
C ASN A 116 22.12 9.85 13.30
N TYR A 117 20.90 10.21 12.92
CA TYR A 117 20.52 11.57 12.57
C TYR A 117 20.77 12.54 13.74
N TYR A 118 20.26 12.23 14.93
CA TYR A 118 20.44 13.09 16.10
C TYR A 118 21.89 13.13 16.60
N GLU A 119 22.63 12.03 16.52
CA GLU A 119 24.06 12.02 16.84
C GLU A 119 24.87 12.92 15.89
N SER A 120 24.51 12.96 14.59
CA SER A 120 25.18 13.83 13.61
C SER A 120 24.95 15.33 13.87
N LYS A 121 23.80 15.70 14.44
CA LYS A 121 23.41 17.10 14.74
C LYS A 121 24.03 17.65 16.03
N LYS A 122 24.67 16.79 16.84
CA LYS A 122 25.37 17.19 18.08
C LYS A 122 26.83 17.61 17.85
N LYS A 123 27.35 17.44 16.64
CA LYS A 123 28.70 17.86 16.22
C LYS A 123 28.63 19.22 15.53
#